data_AF-A0A0B8NUS5-F1
#
_entry.id   AF-A0A0B8NUS5-F1
#
_cell.length_a   1.000
_cell.length_b   1.000
_cell.length_c   1.000
_cell.angle_alpha   90.00
_cell.angle_beta   90.00
_cell.angle_gamma   90.00
#
_symmetry.space_group_name_H-M   'P 1'
#
loop_
_entity.id
_entity.type
_entity.pdbx_description
1 polymer ?
#
loop_
_entity_poly.entity_id
_entity_poly.type
_entity_poly.pdbx_seq_one_letter_code
_entity_poly.pdbx_strand_id
1 'polypeptide(L)'
;MDFPYEVDSKERGYYWGTRATDTRKMFGFAPENMPQNAETSVDRDGNGFTAKGEFEAERPFLGMSAQLWSETVRTDEQFEYMVFPRVLAAAERAWHVADWENPYKVGVEYSQDTNLVDKDALLADWTRFANVLGQRELAKLEKAGIDYRLPVPGAVVKQGELAMNIQFPGVALQYSVDGENWLDYNDEQRPSVTGEVWVRSKSASGNLFSRVTQVQ
;
A
#
# COMPACT_ATOMS: atom_id res chain seq x y z
N MET A 1 5.48 -11.19 -1.95
CA MET A 1 4.72 -10.50 -3.03
C MET A 1 3.70 -11.42 -3.69
N ASP A 2 3.50 -12.62 -3.18
CA ASP A 2 2.38 -13.52 -3.52
C ASP A 2 1.16 -13.31 -2.61
N PHE A 3 1.29 -12.44 -1.58
CA PHE A 3 0.19 -12.06 -0.70
C PHE A 3 -0.65 -10.89 -1.25
N PRO A 4 -1.95 -10.80 -0.91
CA PRO A 4 -2.84 -9.71 -1.29
C PRO A 4 -2.28 -8.33 -0.96
N TYR A 5 -2.69 -7.32 -1.72
CA TYR A 5 -2.45 -5.93 -1.36
C TYR A 5 -3.36 -5.48 -0.23
N GLU A 6 -4.61 -5.93 -0.19
CA GLU A 6 -5.60 -5.53 0.81
C GLU A 6 -6.51 -6.71 1.17
N VAL A 7 -7.25 -6.56 2.27
CA VAL A 7 -8.17 -7.59 2.77
C VAL A 7 -9.51 -7.49 2.03
N ASP A 8 -9.54 -8.01 0.81
CA ASP A 8 -10.73 -8.12 -0.04
C ASP A 8 -10.77 -9.53 -0.67
N SER A 9 -11.92 -10.18 -0.67
CA SER A 9 -12.08 -11.54 -1.24
C SER A 9 -11.85 -11.60 -2.75
N LYS A 10 -11.88 -10.45 -3.43
CA LYS A 10 -11.57 -10.30 -4.86
C LYS A 10 -10.08 -10.05 -5.13
N GLU A 11 -9.25 -9.84 -4.10
CA GLU A 11 -7.81 -9.72 -4.29
C GLU A 11 -7.13 -11.06 -4.55
N ARG A 12 -6.06 -11.02 -5.34
CA ARG A 12 -5.24 -12.19 -5.64
C ARG A 12 -4.21 -12.42 -4.55
N GLY A 13 -3.93 -13.69 -4.27
CA GLY A 13 -2.75 -14.10 -3.51
C GLY A 13 -3.04 -15.13 -2.43
N TYR A 14 -1.97 -15.78 -1.95
CA TYR A 14 -2.02 -16.57 -0.72
C TYR A 14 -1.91 -15.67 0.51
N TYR A 15 -2.23 -16.17 1.69
CA TYR A 15 -2.34 -15.30 2.88
C TYR A 15 -1.98 -16.03 4.16
N TRP A 16 -1.13 -17.07 4.06
CA TRP A 16 -0.77 -17.90 5.20
C TRP A 16 0.09 -17.14 6.23
N GLY A 17 0.94 -16.20 5.79
CA GLY A 17 1.84 -15.43 6.65
C GLY A 17 1.27 -14.09 7.13
N THR A 18 0.45 -13.42 6.33
CA THR A 18 -0.33 -12.23 6.71
C THR A 18 -1.47 -12.03 5.72
N ARG A 19 -2.54 -11.32 6.13
CA ARG A 19 -3.74 -11.15 5.28
C ARG A 19 -3.52 -10.22 4.10
N ALA A 20 -2.66 -9.22 4.26
CA ALA A 20 -2.36 -8.24 3.24
C ALA A 20 -1.00 -7.57 3.47
N THR A 21 -0.35 -7.16 2.38
CA THR A 21 0.85 -6.32 2.36
C THR A 21 0.76 -5.38 1.17
N ASP A 22 0.18 -4.20 1.41
CA ASP A 22 0.16 -3.11 0.45
C ASP A 22 1.54 -2.42 0.38
N THR A 23 1.64 -1.44 -0.53
CA THR A 23 2.86 -0.64 -0.70
C THR A 23 3.23 0.12 0.58
N ARG A 24 2.25 0.55 1.38
CA ARG A 24 2.49 1.26 2.64
C ARG A 24 3.10 0.36 3.71
N LYS A 25 2.55 -0.84 3.91
CA LYS A 25 3.07 -1.84 4.85
C LYS A 25 4.47 -2.29 4.45
N MET A 26 4.73 -2.47 3.15
CA MET A 26 6.07 -2.79 2.65
C MET A 26 7.06 -1.65 2.93
N PHE A 27 6.64 -0.40 2.74
CA PHE A 27 7.49 0.78 3.00
C PHE A 27 7.79 0.99 4.48
N GLY A 28 6.81 0.75 5.35
CA GLY A 28 6.93 0.94 6.80
C GLY A 28 7.64 -0.21 7.54
N PHE A 29 8.20 -1.18 6.82
CA PHE A 29 8.96 -2.27 7.40
C PHE A 29 10.37 -1.81 7.76
N ALA A 30 10.78 -2.02 9.01
CA ALA A 30 12.13 -1.74 9.51
C ALA A 30 12.93 -3.07 9.58
N PRO A 31 13.73 -3.41 8.55
CA PRO A 31 14.43 -4.69 8.47
C PRO A 31 15.55 -4.84 9.51
N GLU A 32 16.23 -3.75 9.87
CA GLU A 32 17.38 -3.80 10.79
C GLU A 32 16.99 -3.73 12.27
N ASN A 33 15.72 -3.44 12.58
CA ASN A 33 15.17 -3.44 13.93
C ASN A 33 13.81 -4.13 13.94
N MET A 34 13.83 -5.46 13.77
CA MET A 34 12.62 -6.29 13.67
C MET A 34 11.59 -6.05 14.80
N PRO A 35 11.97 -5.89 16.08
CA PRO A 35 11.02 -5.59 17.15
C PRO A 35 10.16 -4.34 16.91
N GLN A 36 10.72 -3.31 16.28
CA GLN A 36 10.03 -2.05 16.02
C GLN A 36 8.71 -2.22 15.25
N ASN A 37 8.64 -3.23 14.37
CA ASN A 37 7.47 -3.48 13.54
C ASN A 37 6.20 -3.81 14.36
N ALA A 38 6.33 -4.13 15.65
CA ALA A 38 5.19 -4.30 16.57
C ALA A 38 4.41 -3.00 16.81
N GLU A 39 5.05 -1.83 16.70
CA GLU A 39 4.38 -0.52 16.82
C GLU A 39 3.70 -0.08 15.52
N THR A 40 4.20 -0.52 14.37
CA THR A 40 3.81 0.00 13.04
C THR A 40 3.02 -1.00 12.21
N SER A 41 2.79 -2.21 12.70
CA SER A 41 2.05 -3.25 12.00
C SER A 41 1.25 -4.14 12.95
N VAL A 42 0.36 -4.93 12.36
CA VAL A 42 -0.46 -5.93 13.05
C VAL A 42 -0.15 -7.32 12.50
N ASP A 43 -0.51 -8.34 13.28
CA ASP A 43 -0.35 -9.74 12.91
C ASP A 43 -1.30 -10.14 11.75
N ARG A 44 -1.31 -11.43 11.41
CA ARG A 44 -2.11 -11.96 10.29
C ARG A 44 -3.63 -11.86 10.49
N ASP A 45 -4.09 -11.74 11.73
CA ASP A 45 -5.49 -11.71 12.13
C ASP A 45 -5.92 -10.28 12.52
N GLY A 46 -5.02 -9.30 12.38
CA GLY A 46 -5.28 -7.88 12.63
C GLY A 46 -5.05 -7.45 14.07
N ASN A 47 -4.45 -8.30 14.91
CA ASN A 47 -4.17 -7.98 16.30
C ASN A 47 -2.80 -7.31 16.45
N GLY A 48 -2.69 -6.44 17.45
CA GLY A 48 -1.39 -5.99 17.92
C GLY A 48 -0.58 -7.15 18.47
N PHE A 49 0.75 -7.03 18.40
CA PHE A 49 1.68 -7.98 19.01
C PHE A 49 2.77 -7.21 19.76
N THR A 50 3.52 -7.93 20.58
CA THR A 50 4.68 -7.38 21.30
C THR A 50 5.94 -8.04 20.77
N ALA A 51 7.01 -7.27 20.61
CA ALA A 51 8.30 -7.78 20.23
C ALA A 51 9.43 -7.10 21.00
N LYS A 52 10.43 -7.89 21.37
CA LYS A 52 11.58 -7.44 22.17
C LYS A 52 12.83 -8.17 21.70
N GLY A 53 13.93 -7.42 21.57
CA GLY A 53 15.23 -8.00 21.32
C GLY A 53 15.84 -8.56 22.60
N GLU A 54 16.25 -9.83 22.61
CA GLU A 54 16.83 -10.48 23.80
C GLU A 54 18.35 -10.69 23.72
N PHE A 55 18.94 -10.56 22.52
CA PHE A 55 20.33 -10.90 22.27
C PHE A 55 21.01 -9.83 21.42
N GLU A 56 22.28 -9.55 21.71
CA GLU A 56 23.08 -8.70 20.84
C GLU A 56 23.24 -9.37 19.47
N ALA A 57 23.10 -8.57 18.40
CA ALA A 57 23.27 -9.09 17.06
C ALA A 57 24.75 -9.48 16.86
N GLU A 58 25.02 -10.78 16.73
CA GLU A 58 26.38 -11.26 16.45
C GLU A 58 26.89 -10.82 15.06
N ARG A 59 25.96 -10.52 14.14
CA ARG A 59 26.23 -10.07 12.77
C ARG A 59 25.15 -9.09 12.29
N PRO A 60 25.51 -8.13 11.43
CA PRO A 60 24.53 -7.25 10.79
C PRO A 60 23.67 -8.04 9.79
N PHE A 61 22.51 -7.48 9.44
CA PHE A 61 21.73 -7.95 8.30
C PHE A 61 22.52 -7.71 7.01
N LEU A 62 22.59 -8.72 6.14
CA LEU A 62 23.34 -8.62 4.88
C LEU A 62 22.58 -7.89 3.78
N GLY A 63 21.26 -7.86 3.88
CA GLY A 63 20.40 -7.22 2.90
C GLY A 63 18.95 -7.68 3.01
N MET A 64 18.12 -7.17 2.11
CA MET A 64 16.69 -7.43 2.03
C MET A 64 16.32 -8.00 0.65
N SER A 65 15.33 -8.89 0.64
CA SER A 65 14.79 -9.48 -0.59
C SER A 65 13.27 -9.60 -0.47
N ALA A 66 12.55 -9.24 -1.53
CA ALA A 66 11.10 -9.44 -1.65
C ALA A 66 10.82 -10.59 -2.63
N GLN A 67 10.03 -11.57 -2.22
CA GLN A 67 9.80 -12.81 -2.96
C GLN A 67 8.48 -12.77 -3.71
N LEU A 68 8.40 -13.42 -4.86
CA LEU A 68 7.13 -13.78 -5.48
C LEU A 68 7.09 -15.30 -5.64
N TRP A 69 6.10 -15.92 -5.01
CA TRP A 69 5.74 -17.31 -5.25
C TRP A 69 4.56 -17.36 -6.25
N SER A 70 4.56 -18.37 -7.13
CA SER A 70 3.78 -18.33 -8.36
C SER A 70 2.56 -19.26 -8.37
N GLU A 71 2.13 -19.81 -7.24
CA GLU A 71 1.04 -20.80 -7.16
C GLU A 71 -0.26 -20.28 -7.79
N THR A 72 -0.57 -19.00 -7.56
CA THR A 72 -1.76 -18.33 -8.12
C THR A 72 -1.43 -17.30 -9.19
N VAL A 73 -0.16 -17.20 -9.59
CA VAL A 73 0.32 -16.26 -10.62
C VAL A 73 0.61 -17.09 -11.87
N ARG A 74 -0.33 -17.06 -12.82
CA ARG A 74 -0.35 -17.95 -13.99
C ARG A 74 0.01 -17.25 -15.30
N THR A 75 0.04 -15.93 -15.30
CA THR A 75 0.33 -15.09 -16.47
C THR A 75 1.26 -13.95 -16.08
N ASP A 76 1.93 -13.37 -17.06
CA ASP A 76 2.89 -12.28 -16.84
C ASP A 76 2.19 -11.02 -16.30
N GLU A 77 0.95 -10.73 -16.73
CA GLU A 77 0.17 -9.60 -16.20
C GLU A 77 -0.19 -9.83 -14.72
N GLN A 78 -0.38 -11.09 -14.30
CA GLN A 78 -0.59 -11.40 -12.88
C GLN A 78 0.70 -11.23 -12.07
N PHE A 79 1.85 -11.53 -12.67
CA PHE A 79 3.16 -11.25 -12.06
C PHE A 79 3.31 -9.74 -11.85
N GLU A 80 3.05 -8.97 -12.89
CA GLU A 80 3.17 -7.50 -12.87
C GLU A 80 2.23 -6.86 -11.85
N TYR A 81 0.96 -7.30 -11.81
CA TYR A 81 0.00 -6.88 -10.80
C TYR A 81 0.49 -7.14 -9.38
N MET A 82 1.02 -8.34 -9.12
CA MET A 82 1.43 -8.76 -7.78
C MET A 82 2.74 -8.11 -7.31
N VAL A 83 3.62 -7.73 -8.23
CA VAL A 83 4.94 -7.16 -7.95
C VAL A 83 4.88 -5.63 -7.91
N PHE A 84 4.19 -5.00 -8.86
CA PHE A 84 4.16 -3.54 -9.01
C PHE A 84 2.84 -2.94 -8.50
N PRO A 85 2.89 -1.82 -7.77
CA PRO A 85 4.07 -0.98 -7.53
C PRO A 85 4.84 -1.28 -6.23
N ARG A 86 4.41 -2.24 -5.40
CA ARG A 86 5.00 -2.41 -4.05
C ARG A 86 6.47 -2.81 -4.03
N VAL A 87 7.01 -3.38 -5.11
CA VAL A 87 8.45 -3.61 -5.26
C VAL A 87 9.28 -2.33 -5.18
N LEU A 88 8.71 -1.17 -5.55
CA LEU A 88 9.37 0.13 -5.40
C LEU A 88 9.56 0.49 -3.92
N ALA A 89 8.60 0.12 -3.05
CA ALA A 89 8.76 0.30 -1.60
C ALA A 89 9.83 -0.66 -1.05
N ALA A 90 9.89 -1.89 -1.57
CA ALA A 90 10.94 -2.82 -1.20
C ALA A 90 12.33 -2.33 -1.65
N ALA A 91 12.46 -1.79 -2.87
CA ALA A 91 13.70 -1.23 -3.38
C ALA A 91 14.19 -0.06 -2.51
N GLU A 92 13.26 0.82 -2.13
CA GLU A 92 13.52 1.96 -1.28
C GLU A 92 14.00 1.53 0.12
N ARG A 93 13.32 0.58 0.80
CA ARG A 93 13.77 0.05 2.10
C ARG A 93 15.02 -0.83 2.05
N ALA A 94 15.30 -1.47 0.92
CA ALA A 94 16.54 -2.21 0.74
C ALA A 94 17.76 -1.29 0.53
N TRP A 95 17.56 -0.04 0.12
CA TRP A 95 18.62 0.90 -0.22
C TRP A 95 18.86 1.96 0.86
N HIS A 96 17.80 2.48 1.47
CA HIS A 96 17.85 3.60 2.38
C HIS A 96 17.34 3.20 3.77
N VAL A 97 18.13 3.53 4.80
CA VAL A 97 17.70 3.50 6.20
C VAL A 97 17.10 4.86 6.54
N ALA A 98 15.80 4.89 6.82
CA ALA A 98 15.07 6.13 7.10
C ALA A 98 15.25 6.60 8.56
N ASP A 99 15.05 7.90 8.82
CA ASP A 99 15.25 8.49 10.15
C ASP A 99 14.30 7.92 11.23
N TRP A 100 13.15 7.38 10.83
CA TRP A 100 12.19 6.73 11.73
C TRP A 100 12.55 5.27 12.05
N GLU A 101 13.55 4.69 11.38
CA GLU A 101 14.08 3.36 11.69
C GLU A 101 15.03 3.45 12.89
N ASN A 102 14.52 3.10 14.07
CA ASN A 102 15.29 3.15 15.29
C ASN A 102 16.44 2.13 15.23
N PRO A 103 17.63 2.47 15.75
CA PRO A 103 18.69 1.48 15.92
C PRO A 103 18.22 0.38 16.89
N TYR A 104 18.56 -0.87 16.56
CA TYR A 104 18.28 -2.02 17.42
C TYR A 104 18.92 -1.86 18.81
N LYS A 105 18.18 -2.23 19.86
CA LYS A 105 18.65 -2.24 21.25
C LYS A 105 18.08 -3.43 22.01
N VAL A 106 18.96 -4.20 22.66
CA VAL A 106 18.55 -5.30 23.55
C VAL A 106 17.70 -4.76 24.69
N GLY A 107 16.64 -5.48 25.03
CA GLY A 107 15.77 -5.16 26.15
C GLY A 107 14.70 -4.11 25.84
N VAL A 108 14.73 -3.44 24.68
CA VAL A 108 13.67 -2.52 24.26
C VAL A 108 12.52 -3.33 23.68
N GLU A 109 11.34 -3.13 24.26
CA GLU A 109 10.09 -3.76 23.87
C GLU A 109 9.21 -2.77 23.12
N TYR A 110 8.60 -3.24 22.03
CA TYR A 110 7.66 -2.51 21.21
C TYR A 110 6.32 -3.25 21.23
N SER A 111 5.21 -2.51 21.26
CA SER A 111 3.85 -3.00 21.11
C SER A 111 2.95 -1.90 20.54
N GLN A 112 1.68 -2.18 20.27
CA GLN A 112 0.73 -1.13 19.85
C GLN A 112 0.53 -0.03 20.91
N ASP A 113 0.85 -0.31 22.17
CA ASP A 113 0.72 0.62 23.30
C ASP A 113 1.97 1.47 23.52
N THR A 114 3.10 1.12 22.90
CA THR A 114 4.34 1.91 23.00
C THR A 114 4.36 3.02 21.93
N ASN A 115 5.18 4.04 22.19
CA ASN A 115 5.36 5.20 21.32
C ASN A 115 6.85 5.55 21.16
N LEU A 116 7.63 4.55 20.78
CA LEU A 116 9.07 4.66 20.59
C LEU A 116 9.44 4.99 19.14
N VAL A 117 8.55 4.69 18.18
CA VAL A 117 8.72 5.04 16.77
C VAL A 117 8.24 6.46 16.52
N ASP A 118 9.02 7.24 15.78
CA ASP A 118 8.55 8.52 15.23
C ASP A 118 7.55 8.27 14.09
N LYS A 119 6.28 8.08 14.48
CA LYS A 119 5.15 7.79 13.58
C LYS A 119 4.84 8.98 12.66
N ASP A 120 5.17 10.20 13.09
CA ASP A 120 4.97 11.42 12.28
C ASP A 120 6.02 11.50 11.17
N ALA A 121 7.29 11.21 11.48
CA ALA A 121 8.35 11.10 10.47
C ALA A 121 8.06 9.96 9.47
N LEU A 122 7.64 8.79 9.94
CA LEU A 122 7.21 7.68 9.08
C LEU A 122 6.04 8.09 8.17
N LEU A 123 5.03 8.78 8.71
CA LEU A 123 3.88 9.25 7.92
C LEU A 123 4.28 10.31 6.89
N ALA A 124 5.15 11.25 7.26
CA ALA A 124 5.64 12.28 6.35
C ALA A 124 6.45 11.66 5.20
N ASP A 125 7.29 10.67 5.50
CA ASP A 125 8.10 9.99 4.51
C ASP A 125 7.27 9.12 3.57
N TRP A 126 6.34 8.34 4.12
CA TRP A 126 5.35 7.62 3.33
C TRP A 126 4.55 8.57 2.41
N THR A 127 4.08 9.70 2.95
CA THR A 127 3.30 10.68 2.18
C THR A 127 4.09 11.18 0.98
N ARG A 128 5.36 11.53 1.16
CA ARG A 128 6.24 11.95 0.06
C ARG A 128 6.45 10.81 -0.95
N PHE A 129 6.77 9.61 -0.48
CA PHE A 129 6.96 8.44 -1.34
C PHE A 129 5.71 8.11 -2.17
N ALA A 130 4.54 8.10 -1.56
CA ALA A 130 3.25 7.85 -2.23
C ALA A 130 2.90 8.91 -3.29
N ASN A 131 3.21 10.18 -3.03
CA ASN A 131 3.06 11.26 -4.02
C ASN A 131 4.03 11.09 -5.19
N VAL A 132 5.29 10.74 -4.93
CA VAL A 132 6.27 10.45 -5.99
C VAL A 132 5.82 9.27 -6.85
N LEU A 133 5.28 8.22 -6.22
CA LEU A 133 4.67 7.10 -6.95
C LEU A 133 3.54 7.58 -7.86
N GLY A 134 2.50 8.19 -7.28
CA GLY A 134 1.27 8.55 -8.00
C GLY A 134 1.47 9.62 -9.07
N GLN A 135 2.30 10.62 -8.82
CA GLN A 135 2.52 11.75 -9.72
C GLN A 135 3.62 11.53 -10.76
N ARG A 136 4.48 10.51 -10.59
CA ARG A 136 5.67 10.35 -11.43
C ARG A 136 6.04 8.91 -11.79
N GLU A 137 6.21 8.01 -10.82
CA GLU A 137 6.81 6.70 -11.09
C GLU A 137 5.83 5.73 -11.77
N LEU A 138 4.54 5.77 -11.43
CA LEU A 138 3.54 4.92 -12.09
C LEU A 138 3.46 5.17 -13.61
N ALA A 139 3.58 6.43 -14.03
CA ALA A 139 3.64 6.77 -15.46
C ALA A 139 4.89 6.22 -16.17
N LYS A 140 5.98 5.94 -15.45
CA LYS A 140 7.17 5.28 -16.02
C LYS A 140 6.96 3.77 -16.15
N LEU A 141 6.32 3.14 -15.17
CA LEU A 141 5.94 1.72 -15.27
C LEU A 141 5.06 1.48 -16.50
N GLU A 142 4.08 2.37 -16.69
CA GLU A 142 3.20 2.33 -17.85
C GLU A 142 3.96 2.50 -19.18
N LYS A 143 4.90 3.45 -19.25
CA LYS A 143 5.76 3.62 -20.43
C LYS A 143 6.67 2.42 -20.70
N ALA A 144 6.99 1.65 -19.67
CA ALA A 144 7.75 0.40 -19.79
C ALA A 144 6.87 -0.80 -20.16
N GLY A 145 5.54 -0.62 -20.28
CA GLY A 145 4.60 -1.68 -20.63
C GLY A 145 4.25 -2.63 -19.49
N ILE A 146 4.37 -2.18 -18.23
CA ILE A 146 4.06 -3.00 -17.04
C ILE A 146 2.61 -2.77 -16.60
N ASP A 147 1.83 -3.86 -16.51
CA ASP A 147 0.45 -3.88 -16.01
C ASP A 147 0.40 -3.93 -14.48
N TYR A 148 0.82 -2.83 -13.84
CA TYR A 148 0.86 -2.70 -12.38
C TYR A 148 -0.54 -2.62 -11.75
N ARG A 149 -0.65 -2.97 -10.46
CA ARG A 149 -1.89 -2.79 -9.70
C ARG A 149 -2.20 -1.30 -9.48
N LEU A 150 -3.32 -0.85 -10.03
CA LEU A 150 -3.97 0.39 -9.60
C LEU A 150 -4.83 0.15 -8.34
N PRO A 151 -4.66 0.92 -7.26
CA PRO A 151 -5.48 0.78 -6.06
C PRO A 151 -6.93 1.18 -6.34
N VAL A 152 -7.87 0.51 -5.68
CA VAL A 152 -9.27 0.94 -5.67
C VAL A 152 -9.40 2.21 -4.82
N PRO A 153 -10.18 3.23 -5.26
CA PRO A 153 -10.39 4.42 -4.45
C PRO A 153 -11.11 4.13 -3.13
N GLY A 154 -10.71 4.84 -2.07
CA GLY A 154 -11.57 5.00 -0.91
C GLY A 154 -12.63 6.04 -1.23
N ALA A 155 -13.89 5.79 -0.88
CA ALA A 155 -15.00 6.67 -1.20
C ALA A 155 -16.04 6.66 -0.09
N VAL A 156 -16.68 7.81 0.15
CA VAL A 156 -17.79 7.97 1.08
C VAL A 156 -18.69 9.10 0.61
N VAL A 157 -20.01 8.96 0.76
CA VAL A 157 -20.97 10.04 0.53
C VAL A 157 -21.22 10.76 1.85
N LYS A 158 -20.85 12.04 1.95
CA LYS A 158 -21.08 12.90 3.12
C LYS A 158 -21.97 14.06 2.71
N GLN A 159 -23.11 14.22 3.39
CA GLN A 159 -24.07 15.30 3.10
C GLN A 159 -24.52 15.36 1.63
N GLY A 160 -24.61 14.19 0.96
CA GLY A 160 -24.98 14.08 -0.45
C GLY A 160 -23.84 14.34 -1.44
N GLU A 161 -22.62 14.63 -0.97
CA GLU A 161 -21.44 14.83 -1.80
C GLU A 161 -20.48 13.63 -1.71
N LEU A 162 -19.96 13.22 -2.87
CA LEU A 162 -18.96 12.16 -2.95
C LEU A 162 -17.58 12.70 -2.54
N ALA A 163 -17.00 12.12 -1.50
CA ALA A 163 -15.60 12.34 -1.12
C ALA A 163 -14.78 11.09 -1.47
N MET A 164 -13.70 11.25 -2.21
CA MET A 164 -12.83 10.14 -2.61
C MET A 164 -11.37 10.44 -2.27
N ASN A 165 -10.62 9.38 -1.97
CA ASN A 165 -9.18 9.43 -1.84
C ASN A 165 -8.53 8.19 -2.47
N ILE A 166 -7.20 8.19 -2.51
CA ILE A 166 -6.44 7.11 -3.12
C ILE A 166 -5.11 6.93 -2.40
N GLN A 167 -4.58 5.70 -2.42
CA GLN A 167 -3.31 5.37 -1.79
C GLN A 167 -2.11 6.13 -2.40
N PHE A 168 -2.16 6.44 -3.69
CA PHE A 168 -1.10 7.15 -4.42
C PHE A 168 -1.65 8.49 -4.96
N PRO A 169 -1.55 9.59 -4.20
CA PRO A 169 -2.03 10.90 -4.65
C PRO A 169 -1.41 11.27 -6.01
N GLY A 170 -2.24 11.79 -6.92
CA GLY A 170 -1.88 12.04 -8.32
C GLY A 170 -2.49 11.04 -9.31
N VAL A 171 -2.89 9.85 -8.84
CA VAL A 171 -3.69 8.91 -9.66
C VAL A 171 -5.09 9.48 -9.86
N ALA A 172 -5.55 9.51 -11.11
CA ALA A 172 -6.88 10.02 -11.46
C ALA A 172 -7.97 9.11 -10.90
N LEU A 173 -9.05 9.72 -10.43
CA LEU A 173 -10.20 9.02 -9.85
C LEU A 173 -11.41 9.22 -10.76
N GLN A 174 -12.21 8.18 -10.89
CA GLN A 174 -13.46 8.22 -11.63
C GLN A 174 -14.60 7.66 -10.79
N TYR A 175 -15.78 8.19 -11.02
CA TYR A 175 -17.03 7.70 -10.44
C TYR A 175 -18.10 7.53 -11.52
N SER A 176 -19.11 6.74 -11.20
CA SER A 176 -20.29 6.49 -12.03
C SER A 176 -21.54 6.44 -11.15
N VAL A 177 -22.67 6.91 -11.68
CA VAL A 177 -23.99 6.90 -11.00
C VAL A 177 -25.00 6.00 -11.72
N ASP A 178 -24.58 5.34 -12.80
CA ASP A 178 -25.38 4.41 -13.59
C ASP A 178 -24.65 3.07 -13.86
N GLY A 179 -23.37 2.96 -13.46
CA GLY A 179 -22.52 1.79 -13.67
C GLY A 179 -21.91 1.72 -15.07
N GLU A 180 -22.28 2.63 -15.98
CA GLU A 180 -21.92 2.59 -17.40
C GLU A 180 -21.05 3.80 -17.79
N ASN A 181 -21.47 5.01 -17.40
CA ASN A 181 -20.81 6.26 -17.73
C ASN A 181 -19.88 6.70 -16.59
N TRP A 182 -18.64 7.02 -16.94
CA TRP A 182 -17.58 7.35 -15.98
C TRP A 182 -17.18 8.81 -16.09
N LEU A 183 -17.22 9.52 -14.96
CA LEU A 183 -16.86 10.91 -14.82
C LEU A 183 -15.57 11.03 -14.00
N ASP A 184 -14.69 11.96 -14.40
CA ASP A 184 -13.48 12.27 -13.64
C ASP A 184 -13.86 13.03 -12.35
N TYR A 185 -13.27 12.61 -11.24
CA TYR A 185 -13.49 13.19 -9.92
C TYR A 185 -12.56 14.37 -9.67
N ASN A 186 -13.11 15.46 -9.12
CA ASN A 186 -12.35 16.62 -8.65
C ASN A 186 -12.71 16.91 -7.18
N ASP A 187 -11.75 16.83 -6.27
CA ASP A 187 -12.00 17.08 -4.84
C ASP A 187 -12.34 18.55 -4.54
N GLU A 188 -11.90 19.49 -5.37
CA GLU A 188 -12.26 20.92 -5.25
C GLU A 188 -13.72 21.17 -5.67
N GLN A 189 -14.33 20.24 -6.39
CA GLN A 189 -15.69 20.32 -6.93
C GLN A 189 -16.41 18.98 -6.72
N ARG A 190 -16.59 18.59 -5.46
CA ARG A 190 -17.20 17.30 -5.12
C ARG A 190 -18.59 17.17 -5.75
N PRO A 191 -18.86 16.08 -6.47
CA PRO A 191 -20.14 15.91 -7.13
C PRO A 191 -21.22 15.54 -6.11
N SER A 192 -22.39 16.17 -6.23
CA SER A 192 -23.59 15.71 -5.54
C SER A 192 -24.09 14.42 -6.19
N VAL A 193 -24.26 13.37 -5.41
CA VAL A 193 -24.64 12.04 -5.87
C VAL A 193 -25.78 11.49 -5.03
N THR A 194 -26.66 10.70 -5.67
CA THR A 194 -27.78 10.04 -5.01
C THR A 194 -27.90 8.62 -5.53
N GLY A 195 -28.22 7.67 -4.64
CA GLY A 195 -28.36 6.26 -5.01
C GLY A 195 -27.02 5.55 -5.09
N GLU A 196 -26.93 4.58 -6.00
CA GLU A 196 -25.73 3.76 -6.17
C GLU A 196 -24.61 4.57 -6.85
N VAL A 197 -23.41 4.47 -6.29
CA VAL A 197 -22.21 5.13 -6.83
C VAL A 197 -21.14 4.07 -6.99
N TRP A 198 -20.53 4.01 -8.16
CA TRP A 198 -19.38 3.15 -8.44
C TRP A 198 -18.12 3.99 -8.57
N VAL A 199 -16.99 3.45 -8.15
CA VAL A 199 -15.70 4.14 -8.19
C VAL A 199 -14.61 3.24 -8.75
N ARG A 200 -13.65 3.87 -9.44
CA ARG A 200 -12.41 3.24 -9.91
C ARG A 200 -11.31 4.29 -10.02
N SER A 201 -10.05 3.85 -10.03
CA SER A 201 -8.93 4.72 -10.40
C SER A 201 -8.52 4.48 -11.86
N LYS A 202 -7.85 5.47 -12.43
CA LYS A 202 -7.42 5.53 -13.83
C LYS A 202 -5.94 5.90 -13.89
N SER A 203 -5.18 5.16 -14.70
CA SER A 203 -3.77 5.45 -15.01
C SER A 203 -3.57 6.81 -15.68
N ALA A 204 -2.32 7.26 -15.75
CA ALA A 204 -1.97 8.53 -16.39
C ALA A 204 -2.24 8.51 -17.90
N SER A 205 -2.06 7.36 -18.58
CA SER A 205 -2.42 7.25 -20.01
C SER A 205 -3.91 7.12 -20.25
N GLY A 206 -4.68 6.67 -19.25
CA GLY A 206 -6.10 6.35 -19.38
C GLY A 206 -6.39 4.95 -19.91
N ASN A 207 -5.38 4.09 -20.08
CA ASN A 207 -5.54 2.72 -20.61
C ASN A 207 -5.74 1.66 -19.52
N LEU A 208 -5.17 1.87 -18.34
CA LEU A 208 -5.35 0.99 -17.17
C LEU A 208 -6.33 1.58 -16.18
N PHE A 209 -7.13 0.71 -15.57
CA PHE A 209 -8.12 1.03 -14.54
C PHE A 209 -8.00 0.05 -13.36
N SER A 210 -8.29 0.51 -12.14
CA SER A 210 -8.55 -0.43 -11.04
C SER A 210 -9.83 -1.22 -11.32
N ARG A 211 -10.04 -2.30 -10.55
CA ARG A 211 -11.38 -2.88 -10.45
C ARG A 211 -12.39 -1.84 -9.97
N VAL A 212 -13.63 -2.02 -10.38
CA VAL A 212 -14.78 -1.21 -9.96
C VAL A 212 -15.29 -1.70 -8.61
N THR A 213 -15.58 -0.77 -7.71
CA THR A 213 -16.32 -1.05 -6.47
C THR A 213 -17.50 -0.11 -6.33
N GLN A 214 -18.53 -0.55 -5.59
CA GLN A 214 -19.67 0.27 -5.23
C GLN A 214 -19.42 0.93 -3.87
N VAL A 215 -19.76 2.21 -3.75
CA VAL A 215 -19.70 2.96 -2.49
C VAL A 215 -20.83 2.46 -1.60
N GLN A 216 -20.49 2.04 -0.37
CA GLN A 216 -21.44 1.61 0.66
C GLN A 216 -21.94 2.80 1.49
#